data_AF-A0A226QRD7-F1
#
_entry.id   AF-A0A226QRD7-F1
#
_cell.length_a   1.000
_cell.length_b   1.000
_cell.length_c   1.000
_cell.angle_alpha   90.00
_cell.angle_beta   90.00
_cell.angle_gamma   90.00
#
_symmetry.space_group_name_H-M   'P 1'
#
loop_
_entity.id
_entity.type
_entity.pdbx_description
1 polymer ?
#
loop_
_entity_poly.entity_id
_entity_poly.type
_entity_poly.pdbx_seq_one_letter_code
_entity_poly.pdbx_strand_id
1 'polypeptide(L)' 'MGMTIDRAIFITNTFATAYPEAHTQLWKQFIKEVPASKRSGHYGADNIAYVNWLKKKNPPEFQEFIKNHINVKTL' A
#
# COMPACT_ATOMS: atom_id res chain seq x y z
N MET A 1 12.80 10.46 1.76
CA MET A 1 12.07 11.01 0.59
C MET A 1 10.60 10.68 0.74
N GLY A 2 9.69 11.63 0.48
CA GLY A 2 8.25 11.37 0.55
C GLY A 2 7.78 10.42 -0.56
N MET A 3 6.75 9.63 -0.30
CA MET A 3 6.12 8.75 -1.29
C MET A 3 5.34 9.61 -2.31
N THR A 4 5.62 9.44 -3.60
CA THR A 4 4.85 10.08 -4.68
C THR A 4 3.58 9.29 -4.99
N ILE A 5 2.57 9.96 -5.56
CA ILE A 5 1.30 9.33 -5.95
C ILE A 5 1.52 8.19 -6.95
N ASP A 6 2.30 8.46 -8.00
CA ASP A 6 2.65 7.48 -9.03
C ASP A 6 3.29 6.22 -8.43
N ARG A 7 4.26 6.41 -7.53
CA ARG A 7 4.92 5.29 -6.84
C ARG A 7 3.95 4.53 -5.94
N ALA A 8 3.03 5.21 -5.26
CA ALA A 8 2.02 4.55 -4.43
C ALA A 8 1.07 3.70 -5.27
N ILE A 9 0.59 4.23 -6.40
CA ILE A 9 -0.26 3.50 -7.34
C ILE A 9 0.48 2.28 -7.90
N PHE A 10 1.73 2.46 -8.33
CA PHE A 10 2.56 1.35 -8.80
C PHE A 10 2.71 0.26 -7.75
N ILE A 11 3.01 0.62 -6.49
CA ILE A 11 3.14 -0.32 -5.38
C ILE A 11 1.82 -1.05 -5.14
N THR A 12 0.71 -0.33 -5.03
CA THR A 12 -0.61 -0.93 -4.79
C THR A 12 -0.99 -1.90 -5.90
N ASN A 13 -0.83 -1.50 -7.16
CA ASN A 13 -1.17 -2.34 -8.31
C ASN A 13 -0.26 -3.57 -8.40
N THR A 14 1.04 -3.40 -8.21
CA THR A 14 1.99 -4.53 -8.26
C THR A 14 1.73 -5.49 -7.11
N PHE A 15 1.44 -4.98 -5.91
CA PHE A 15 1.06 -5.80 -4.76
C PHE A 15 -0.26 -6.54 -5.00
N ALA A 16 -1.26 -5.89 -5.60
CA ALA A 16 -2.52 -6.52 -5.97
C ALA A 16 -2.34 -7.63 -7.01
N THR A 17 -1.41 -7.46 -7.96
CA THR A 17 -1.09 -8.49 -8.96
C THR A 17 -0.33 -9.67 -8.34
N ALA A 18 0.64 -9.40 -7.47
CA ALA A 18 1.47 -10.45 -6.86
C ALA A 18 0.74 -11.22 -5.74
N TYR A 19 -0.11 -10.53 -4.96
CA TYR A 19 -0.81 -11.08 -3.81
C TYR A 19 -2.30 -10.65 -3.79
N PRO A 20 -3.11 -11.08 -4.77
CA PRO A 20 -4.48 -10.57 -4.97
C PRO A 20 -5.41 -10.82 -3.78
N GLU A 21 -5.32 -12.00 -3.16
CA GLU A 21 -6.14 -12.37 -1.99
C GLU A 21 -5.77 -11.55 -0.76
N ALA A 22 -4.46 -11.47 -0.46
CA ALA A 22 -3.95 -10.69 0.66
C ALA A 22 -4.26 -9.20 0.48
N HIS A 23 -4.05 -8.65 -0.72
CA HIS A 23 -4.41 -7.29 -1.05
C HIS A 23 -5.89 -7.02 -0.78
N THR A 24 -6.79 -7.89 -1.21
CA THR A 24 -8.24 -7.71 -1.01
C THR A 24 -8.60 -7.69 0.48
N GLN A 25 -8.03 -8.59 1.28
CA GLN A 25 -8.29 -8.64 2.72
C GLN A 25 -7.73 -7.41 3.44
N LEU A 26 -6.49 -7.04 3.13
CA LEU A 26 -5.80 -5.89 3.70
C LEU A 26 -6.47 -4.57 3.31
N TRP A 27 -6.97 -4.45 2.07
CA TRP A 27 -7.72 -3.28 1.62
C TRP A 27 -9.04 -3.12 2.38
N LYS A 28 -9.77 -4.24 2.62
CA LYS A 28 -10.97 -4.22 3.46
C LYS A 28 -10.67 -3.80 4.90
N GLN A 29 -9.55 -4.26 5.47
CA GLN A 29 -9.11 -3.83 6.80
C GLN A 29 -8.73 -2.34 6.82
N PHE A 30 -7.96 -1.89 5.83
CA PHE A 30 -7.60 -0.49 5.65
C PHE A 30 -8.83 0.42 5.59
N ILE A 31 -9.86 0.06 4.82
CA ILE A 31 -11.10 0.84 4.74
C ILE A 31 -11.82 0.96 6.10
N LYS A 32 -11.74 -0.08 6.93
CA LYS A 32 -12.33 -0.10 8.27
C LYS A 32 -11.51 0.72 9.27
N GLU A 33 -10.19 0.62 9.21
CA GLU A 33 -9.28 1.28 10.16
C GLU A 33 -8.99 2.74 9.79
N VAL A 34 -9.07 3.11 8.51
CA VAL A 34 -8.72 4.44 8.00
C VAL A 34 -9.98 5.14 7.46
N PRO A 35 -10.49 6.18 8.17
CA PRO A 35 -11.69 6.88 7.76
C PRO A 35 -11.49 7.56 6.42
N ALA A 36 -12.58 7.70 5.65
CA ALA A 36 -12.56 8.31 4.32
C ALA A 36 -11.86 9.69 4.33
N SER A 37 -12.08 10.51 5.36
CA SER A 37 -11.43 11.81 5.55
C SER A 37 -9.90 11.78 5.56
N LYS A 38 -9.26 10.64 5.85
CA LYS A 38 -7.79 10.46 5.81
C LYS A 38 -7.26 9.81 4.52
N ARG A 39 -8.16 9.38 3.64
CA ARG A 39 -7.86 8.76 2.33
C ARG A 39 -8.59 9.46 1.18
N SER A 40 -9.18 10.62 1.43
CA SER A 40 -9.89 11.47 0.48
C SER A 40 -9.17 12.81 0.31
N GLY A 41 -9.20 13.36 -0.91
CA GLY A 41 -8.57 14.65 -1.23
C GLY A 41 -8.26 14.77 -2.71
N HIS A 42 -7.18 14.14 -3.16
CA HIS A 42 -6.72 14.14 -4.56
C HIS A 42 -6.57 12.71 -5.09
N TYR A 43 -6.58 12.54 -6.41
CA TYR A 43 -6.37 11.25 -7.08
C TYR A 43 -5.12 10.54 -6.53
N GLY A 44 -5.26 9.28 -6.08
CA GLY A 44 -4.17 8.47 -5.55
C GLY A 44 -3.75 8.77 -4.10
N ALA A 45 -4.45 9.69 -3.40
CA ALA A 45 -4.25 9.89 -1.96
C ALA A 45 -4.61 8.63 -1.14
N ASP A 46 -5.57 7.85 -1.61
CA ASP A 46 -5.94 6.55 -1.05
C ASP A 46 -4.81 5.53 -1.14
N ASN A 47 -4.09 5.51 -2.26
CA ASN A 47 -2.95 4.63 -2.49
C ASN A 47 -1.80 5.00 -1.55
N ILE A 48 -1.49 6.29 -1.41
CA ILE A 48 -0.47 6.74 -0.45
C ILE A 48 -0.85 6.34 0.98
N ALA A 49 -2.10 6.58 1.38
CA ALA A 49 -2.60 6.22 2.70
C ALA A 49 -2.53 4.71 2.92
N TYR A 50 -2.89 3.91 1.92
CA TYR A 50 -2.86 2.46 1.99
C TYR A 50 -1.44 1.91 2.11
N VAL A 51 -0.50 2.35 1.27
CA VAL A 51 0.89 1.89 1.35
C VAL A 51 1.53 2.31 2.67
N ASN A 52 1.23 3.52 3.18
CA ASN A 52 1.69 3.92 4.51
C ASN A 52 1.06 3.08 5.63
N TRP A 53 -0.21 2.69 5.50
CA TRP A 53 -0.86 1.78 6.44
C TRP A 53 -0.24 0.38 6.39
N LEU A 54 0.04 -0.15 5.20
CA LEU A 54 0.75 -1.43 5.00
C LEU A 54 2.15 -1.41 5.62
N LYS A 55 2.91 -0.33 5.44
CA LYS A 55 4.23 -0.16 6.08
C LYS A 55 4.16 -0.18 7.61
N LYS A 56 3.09 0.38 8.20
CA LYS A 56 2.90 0.40 9.65
C LYS A 56 2.40 -0.94 10.19
N LYS A 57 1.44 -1.57 9.51
CA LYS A 57 0.88 -2.87 9.87
C LYS A 57 1.89 -4.00 9.67
N ASN A 58 2.75 -3.83 8.67
CA ASN A 58 3.85 -4.71 8.31
C ASN A 58 3.45 -6.20 8.15
N PRO A 59 2.37 -6.50 7.38
CA PRO A 59 1.92 -7.88 7.22
C PRO A 59 2.95 -8.72 6.44
N PRO A 60 3.03 -10.03 6.68
CA PRO A 60 4.08 -10.89 6.09
C PRO A 60 4.08 -10.86 4.57
N GLU A 61 2.91 -10.83 3.92
CA GLU A 61 2.78 -10.79 2.46
C GLU A 61 3.34 -9.49 1.88
N PHE A 62 3.17 -8.38 2.60
CA PHE A 62 3.74 -7.10 2.19
C PHE A 62 5.25 -7.06 2.43
N GLN A 63 5.76 -7.71 3.48
CA GLN A 63 7.20 -7.84 3.69
C GLN A 63 7.86 -8.66 2.59
N GLU A 64 7.28 -9.80 2.22
CA GLU A 64 7.74 -10.62 1.11
C GLU A 64 7.68 -9.85 -0.21
N PHE A 65 6.58 -9.14 -0.45
CA PHE A 65 6.45 -8.27 -1.61
C PHE A 65 7.57 -7.23 -1.69
N ILE A 66 7.84 -6.50 -0.60
CA ILE A 66 8.91 -5.49 -0.58
C ILE A 66 10.26 -6.16 -0.82
N LYS A 67 10.56 -7.28 -0.17
CA LYS A 67 11.83 -7.99 -0.33
C LYS A 67 12.06 -8.48 -1.76
N ASN A 68 11.02 -8.98 -2.43
CA ASN A 68 11.11 -9.59 -3.76
C ASN A 68 11.00 -8.58 -4.91
N HIS A 69 10.24 -7.49 -4.73
CA HIS A 69 9.92 -6.54 -5.81
C HIS A 69 10.49 -5.14 -5.60
N ILE A 70 10.87 -4.77 -4.37
CA ILE A 70 11.38 -3.43 -4.06
C ILE A 70 12.73 -3.55 -3.35
N ASN A 71 13.81 -3.49 -4.14
CA ASN A 71 15.16 -3.53 -3.59
C ASN A 71 15.32 -2.42 -2.51
N VAL A 72 15.60 -2.84 -1.28
CA VAL A 72 15.45 -2.05 -0.03
C VAL A 72 16.32 -0.79 0.01
N LYS A 73 17.26 -0.64 -0.93
CA LYS A 73 18.13 0.54 -1.05
C LYS A 73 17.42 1.85 -1.47
N THR A 74 16.16 1.80 -1.88
CA THR A 74 15.47 2.96 -2.47
C THR A 74 14.15 3.35 -1.77
N LEU A 75 13.95 2.93 -0.51
CA LEU A 75 12.77 3.28 0.30
C LEU A 75 13.07 4.38 1.33
#